data_AF-A0A5E7AJ20-F1
#
_entry.id   AF-A0A5E7AJ20-F1
#
_cell.length_a   1.000
_cell.length_b   1.000
_cell.length_c   1.000
_cell.angle_alpha   90.00
_cell.angle_beta   90.00
_cell.angle_gamma   90.00
#
_symmetry.space_group_name_H-M   'P 1'
#
loop_
_entity.id
_entity.type
_entity.pdbx_description
1 polymer ?
#
loop_
_entity_poly.entity_id
_entity_poly.type
_entity_poly.pdbx_seq_one_letter_code
_entity_poly.pdbx_strand_id
1 'polypeptide(L)'
;MTNFGVYPGYGTEDMYPRKPDASLHDPSPAYLRGLLETAGITQEAAATALGITDRVMRYYLSSKESATYRPAPYAIQYALEQLAAYAANKRSVKRT
;
A
#
# COMPACT_ATOMS: atom_id res chain seq x y z
N MET A 1 -5.55 -8.84 23.90
CA MET A 1 -4.23 -8.66 23.27
C MET A 1 -4.31 -9.17 21.85
N THR A 2 -4.68 -8.31 20.90
CA THR A 2 -4.65 -8.67 19.47
C THR A 2 -3.23 -8.40 18.97
N ASN A 3 -2.54 -9.49 18.65
CA ASN A 3 -1.20 -9.49 18.10
C ASN A 3 -1.27 -8.94 16.66
N PHE A 4 -1.09 -7.63 16.48
CA PHE A 4 -0.96 -7.05 15.14
C PHE A 4 0.38 -7.53 14.59
N GLY A 5 0.31 -8.44 13.61
CA GLY A 5 1.46 -9.11 13.02
C GLY A 5 2.59 -8.14 12.72
N VAL A 6 3.74 -8.39 13.35
CA VAL A 6 5.02 -7.82 12.95
C VAL A 6 5.30 -8.35 11.55
N TYR A 7 5.08 -7.52 10.53
CA TYR A 7 5.52 -7.84 9.18
C TYR A 7 7.05 -7.84 9.17
N PRO A 8 7.72 -8.98 8.87
CA PRO A 8 9.16 -9.07 8.92
C PRO A 8 9.77 -8.05 7.96
N GLY A 9 10.43 -7.02 8.51
CA GLY A 9 11.05 -5.93 7.75
C GLY A 9 10.59 -4.51 8.10
N TYR A 10 9.77 -4.31 9.13
CA TYR A 10 9.30 -2.97 9.54
C TYR A 10 9.52 -2.74 11.05
N GLY A 11 10.67 -2.16 11.41
CA GLY A 11 10.95 -1.68 12.76
C GLY A 11 10.36 -0.28 13.00
N THR A 12 10.10 0.08 14.25
CA THR A 12 9.53 1.38 14.65
C THR A 12 10.44 2.59 14.36
N GLU A 13 11.70 2.35 14.00
CA GLU A 13 12.69 3.35 13.57
C GLU A 13 12.47 3.78 12.09
N ASP A 14 11.77 2.99 11.27
CA ASP A 14 11.49 3.25 9.84
C ASP A 14 10.26 4.18 9.62
N MET A 15 10.14 5.22 10.44
CA MET A 15 9.13 6.28 10.24
C MET A 15 9.49 7.29 9.14
N TYR A 16 10.58 7.06 8.40
CA TYR A 16 10.96 7.88 7.26
C TYR A 16 10.33 7.37 5.96
N PRO A 17 9.97 8.27 5.02
CA PRO A 17 9.58 7.86 3.68
C PRO A 17 10.64 6.94 3.10
N ARG A 18 10.24 5.71 2.74
CA ARG A 18 11.18 4.72 2.19
C ARG A 18 11.83 5.31 0.95
N LYS A 19 13.14 5.09 0.77
CA LYS A 19 13.76 5.40 -0.52
C LYS A 19 13.22 4.41 -1.56
N PRO A 20 12.89 4.85 -2.79
CA PRO A 20 12.50 3.93 -3.84
C PRO A 20 13.60 2.89 -4.12
N ASP A 21 13.25 1.62 -4.08
CA ASP A 21 14.08 0.47 -4.44
C ASP A 21 13.24 -0.56 -5.21
N ALA A 22 13.47 -0.62 -6.53
CA ALA A 22 12.70 -1.49 -7.42
C ALA A 22 12.98 -2.99 -7.21
N SER A 23 14.06 -3.37 -6.50
CA SER A 23 14.31 -4.77 -6.16
C SER A 23 13.29 -5.35 -5.18
N LEU A 24 12.54 -4.47 -4.49
CA LEU A 24 11.47 -4.82 -3.54
C LEU A 24 10.08 -4.86 -4.18
N HIS A 25 9.99 -4.93 -5.51
CA HIS A 25 8.70 -4.95 -6.23
C HIS A 25 7.91 -6.23 -5.92
N ASP A 26 6.79 -6.07 -5.20
CA ASP A 26 5.74 -7.06 -4.98
C ASP A 26 4.40 -6.56 -5.56
N PRO A 27 4.02 -6.96 -6.78
CA PRO A 27 2.74 -6.61 -7.39
C PRO A 27 1.57 -7.47 -6.89
N SER A 28 1.70 -8.17 -5.75
CA SER A 28 0.64 -9.05 -5.25
C SER A 28 -0.61 -8.25 -4.83
N PRO A 29 -1.82 -8.65 -5.29
CA PRO A 29 -3.06 -7.97 -4.89
C PRO A 29 -3.29 -7.95 -3.38
N ALA A 30 -2.86 -9.01 -2.67
CA ALA A 30 -2.98 -9.10 -1.22
C ALA A 30 -2.13 -8.03 -0.52
N TYR A 31 -0.88 -7.84 -0.94
CA TYR A 31 -0.01 -6.80 -0.39
C TYR A 31 -0.59 -5.40 -0.63
N LEU A 32 -1.00 -5.10 -1.87
CA LEU A 32 -1.57 -3.81 -2.22
C LEU A 32 -2.87 -3.50 -1.45
N ARG A 33 -3.74 -4.50 -1.22
CA ARG A 33 -4.92 -4.32 -0.37
C ARG A 33 -4.54 -4.04 1.09
N GLY A 34 -3.54 -4.73 1.63
CA GLY A 34 -3.00 -4.46 2.97
C GLY A 34 -2.45 -3.03 3.12
N LEU A 35 -1.85 -2.48 2.05
CA LEU A 35 -1.43 -1.07 2.03
C LEU A 35 -2.63 -0.11 2.08
N LEU A 36 -3.71 -0.38 1.33
CA LEU A 36 -4.93 0.43 1.38
C LEU A 36 -5.62 0.39 2.75
N GLU A 37 -5.70 -0.80 3.35
CA GLU A 37 -6.20 -0.98 4.71
C GLU A 37 -5.36 -0.21 5.72
N THR A 38 -4.03 -0.29 5.61
CA THR A 38 -3.12 0.47 6.45
C THR A 38 -3.27 1.97 6.23
N ALA A 39 -3.42 2.43 5.00
CA ALA A 39 -3.69 3.84 4.68
C ALA A 39 -5.07 4.30 5.19
N GLY A 40 -6.02 3.38 5.38
CA GLY A 40 -7.39 3.68 5.76
C GLY A 40 -8.16 4.40 4.66
N ILE A 41 -7.85 4.10 3.39
CA ILE A 41 -8.46 4.74 2.22
C ILE A 41 -9.14 3.72 1.31
N THR A 42 -10.15 4.15 0.57
CA THR A 42 -10.83 3.33 -0.43
C THR A 42 -9.97 3.18 -1.70
N GLN A 43 -10.33 2.22 -2.55
CA GLN A 43 -9.68 2.05 -3.87
C GLN A 43 -9.82 3.31 -4.74
N GLU A 44 -11.00 3.94 -4.72
CA GLU A 44 -11.28 5.19 -5.46
C GLU A 44 -10.43 6.36 -4.95
N ALA A 45 -10.34 6.52 -3.62
CA ALA A 45 -9.51 7.57 -3.02
C ALA A 45 -8.03 7.37 -3.36
N ALA A 46 -7.55 6.12 -3.34
CA ALA A 46 -6.19 5.79 -3.75
C ALA A 46 -5.96 6.06 -5.25
N ALA A 47 -6.90 5.66 -6.13
CA ALA A 47 -6.81 5.94 -7.56
C ALA A 47 -6.69 7.45 -7.84
N THR A 48 -7.53 8.24 -7.16
CA THR A 48 -7.52 9.71 -7.21
C THR A 48 -6.18 10.27 -6.75
N ALA A 49 -5.67 9.83 -5.60
CA ALA A 49 -4.39 10.27 -5.05
C ALA A 49 -3.20 9.95 -5.97
N LEU A 50 -3.27 8.83 -6.69
CA LEU A 50 -2.22 8.37 -7.61
C LEU A 50 -2.40 8.88 -9.05
N GLY A 51 -3.45 9.66 -9.34
CA GLY A 51 -3.70 10.18 -10.68
C GLY A 51 -4.03 9.11 -11.72
N ILE A 52 -4.62 7.98 -11.29
CA ILE A 52 -5.05 6.89 -12.17
C ILE A 52 -6.57 6.71 -12.10
N THR A 53 -7.14 5.97 -13.04
CA THR A 53 -8.57 5.66 -13.00
C THR A 53 -8.88 4.57 -11.97
N ASP A 54 -10.06 4.62 -11.39
CA ASP A 54 -10.58 3.56 -10.50
C ASP A 54 -10.59 2.18 -11.19
N ARG A 55 -10.82 2.14 -12.51
CA ARG A 55 -10.69 0.91 -13.32
C ARG A 55 -9.28 0.33 -13.27
N VAL A 56 -8.24 1.17 -13.39
CA VAL A 56 -6.84 0.72 -13.32
C VAL A 56 -6.52 0.21 -11.93
N MET A 57 -6.96 0.89 -10.87
CA MET A 57 -6.79 0.41 -9.50
C MET A 57 -7.42 -0.98 -9.31
N ARG A 58 -8.64 -1.21 -9.82
CA ARG A 58 -9.27 -2.53 -9.77
C ARG A 58 -8.49 -3.62 -10.50
N TYR A 59 -7.78 -3.31 -11.58
CA TYR A 59 -6.92 -4.29 -12.27
C TYR A 59 -5.77 -4.76 -11.39
N TYR A 60 -5.13 -3.82 -10.69
CA TYR A 60 -4.03 -4.11 -9.77
C TYR A 60 -4.48 -4.91 -8.55
N LEU A 61 -5.71 -4.68 -8.11
CA LEU A 61 -6.30 -5.35 -6.95
C LEU A 61 -7.16 -6.56 -7.33
N SER A 62 -7.22 -6.96 -8.60
CA SER A 62 -7.94 -8.17 -9.01
C SER A 62 -7.18 -9.43 -8.59
N SER A 63 -7.88 -10.54 -8.35
CA SER A 63 -7.21 -11.84 -8.12
C SER A 63 -6.29 -12.20 -9.29
N LYS A 64 -5.16 -12.88 -9.05
CA LYS A 64 -4.20 -13.24 -10.11
C LYS A 64 -4.80 -14.16 -11.18
N GLU A 65 -5.86 -14.88 -10.82
CA GLU A 65 -6.63 -15.78 -11.69
C GLU A 65 -7.66 -15.03 -12.54
N SER A 66 -7.92 -13.74 -12.26
CA SER A 66 -8.85 -12.92 -13.03
C SER A 66 -8.25 -12.55 -14.39
N ALA A 67 -9.05 -12.64 -15.46
CA ALA A 67 -8.67 -12.18 -16.79
C ALA A 67 -8.32 -10.68 -16.86
N THR A 68 -8.82 -9.89 -15.90
CA THR A 68 -8.56 -8.45 -15.81
C THR A 68 -7.35 -8.11 -14.95
N TYR A 69 -6.69 -9.10 -14.31
CA TYR A 69 -5.51 -8.85 -13.50
C TYR A 69 -4.40 -8.22 -14.34
N ARG A 70 -3.83 -7.15 -13.81
CA ARG A 70 -2.59 -6.56 -14.32
C ARG A 70 -1.68 -6.35 -13.12
N PRO A 71 -0.40 -6.75 -13.16
CA PRO A 71 0.52 -6.44 -12.09
C PRO A 71 0.70 -4.92 -12.00
N ALA A 72 0.65 -4.37 -10.78
CA ALA A 72 0.92 -2.96 -10.57
C ALA A 72 2.40 -2.65 -10.86
N PRO A 73 2.73 -1.58 -11.60
CA PRO A 73 4.10 -1.09 -11.70
C PRO A 73 4.66 -0.71 -10.31
N TYR A 74 5.98 -0.83 -10.13
CA TYR A 74 6.62 -0.50 -8.85
C TYR A 74 6.28 0.92 -8.35
N ALA A 75 6.16 1.91 -9.25
CA ALA A 75 5.77 3.27 -8.87
C ALA A 75 4.39 3.33 -8.15
N ILE A 76 3.45 2.47 -8.53
CA ILE A 76 2.12 2.38 -7.90
C ILE A 76 2.25 1.74 -6.52
N GLN A 77 3.01 0.64 -6.39
CA GLN A 77 3.29 0.02 -5.10
C GLN A 77 3.94 1.03 -4.15
N TYR A 78 5.02 1.68 -4.59
CA TYR A 78 5.74 2.66 -3.79
C TYR A 78 4.84 3.81 -3.35
N ALA A 79 4.01 4.37 -4.24
CA ALA A 79 3.07 5.42 -3.84
C ALA A 79 2.08 4.95 -2.76
N LEU A 80 1.58 3.71 -2.84
CA LEU A 80 0.71 3.12 -1.82
C LEU A 80 1.45 2.88 -0.50
N GLU A 81 2.71 2.44 -0.54
CA GLU A 81 3.56 2.29 0.65
C GLU A 81 3.71 3.63 1.38
N GLN A 82 3.93 4.73 0.65
CA GLN A 82 4.08 6.05 1.24
C GLN A 82 2.77 6.58 1.84
N LEU A 83 1.63 6.32 1.21
CA LEU A 83 0.32 6.65 1.78
C LEU A 83 0.06 5.86 3.08
N ALA A 84 0.38 4.57 3.08
CA ALA A 84 0.25 3.72 4.25
C ALA A 84 1.16 4.17 5.40
N ALA A 85 2.43 4.47 5.11
CA ALA A 85 3.41 4.95 6.07
C ALA A 85 2.98 6.29 6.69
N TYR A 86 2.52 7.24 5.85
CA TYR A 86 2.02 8.53 6.33
C TYR A 86 0.81 8.38 7.27
N ALA A 87 -0.15 7.53 6.90
CA ALA A 87 -1.33 7.27 7.74
C ALA A 87 -0.95 6.60 9.06
N ALA A 88 -0.01 5.66 9.04
CA ALA A 88 0.50 4.99 10.24
C ALA A 88 1.20 5.99 11.18
N ASN A 89 2.06 6.85 10.65
CA ASN A 89 2.75 7.89 11.42
C ASN A 89 1.75 8.87 12.05
N LYS A 90 0.79 9.39 11.27
CA LYS A 90 -0.26 10.29 11.76
C LYS A 90 -1.09 9.68 12.90
N ARG A 91 -1.34 8.36 12.86
CA ARG A 91 -2.02 7.63 13.95
C ARG A 91 -1.15 7.41 15.18
N SER A 92 0.17 7.38 15.05
CA SER A 92 1.10 7.30 16.18
C SER A 92 1.17 8.63 16.92
N VAL A 93 1.34 9.74 16.19
CA VAL A 93 1.43 11.09 16.78
C VAL A 93 0.18 11.45 17.58
N LYS A 94 -1.02 11.08 17.10
CA LYS A 94 -2.28 11.38 17.80
C LYS A 94 -2.50 10.60 19.11
N ARG A 95 -1.69 9.58 19.41
CA ARG A 95 -1.82 8.78 20.64
C ARG A 95 -0.91 9.27 21.77
N THR A 96 -0.03 10.23 21.48
CA THR A 96 0.86 10.90 22.43
C THR A 96 0.25 12.22 22.86
#